data_AF-A0A1C5PTQ6-F1
#
_entry.id   AF-A0A1C5PTQ6-F1
#
_cell.length_a   1.000
_cell.length_b   1.000
_cell.length_c   1.000
_cell.angle_alpha   90.00
_cell.angle_beta   90.00
_cell.angle_gamma   90.00
#
_symmetry.space_group_name_H-M   'P 1'
#
loop_
_entity.id
_entity.type
_entity.pdbx_description
1 polymer ?
#
loop_
_entity_poly.entity_id
_entity_poly.type
_entity_poly.pdbx_seq_one_letter_code
_entity_poly.pdbx_strand_id
1 'polypeptide(L)'
;MENMKPLIVEFMIGIILLGISFFVKNDYYSTMIFSMGIGLTAGAAAQIIRIIYWKNPKRQDAYEAKKQETHINRIDERKQYLRMKAGHITYQIMTFLLLLLAFMMSLFRAEAWIIVMIFLLFVFQWLVGFIAYRILEKKM
;
A
#
# COMPACT_ATOMS: atom_id res chain seq x y z
N MET A 1 23.72 0.05 6.61
CA MET A 1 23.33 -0.04 5.19
C MET A 1 22.37 -1.19 4.90
N GLU A 2 22.05 -2.02 5.89
CA GLU A 2 21.22 -3.22 5.75
C GLU A 2 19.79 -2.93 5.26
N ASN A 3 19.15 -1.87 5.77
CA ASN A 3 17.79 -1.48 5.38
C ASN A 3 17.64 -0.95 3.93
N MET A 4 18.74 -0.72 3.20
CA MET A 4 18.68 -0.23 1.81
C MET A 4 18.85 -1.33 0.77
N LYS A 5 19.45 -2.46 1.14
CA LYS A 5 19.67 -3.60 0.23
C LYS A 5 18.38 -4.10 -0.45
N PRO A 6 17.26 -4.35 0.25
CA PRO A 6 16.05 -4.83 -0.40
C PRO A 6 15.47 -3.79 -1.38
N LEU A 7 15.53 -2.50 -1.03
CA LEU A 7 15.05 -1.42 -1.89
C LEU A 7 15.89 -1.26 -3.16
N ILE A 8 17.20 -1.46 -3.07
CA ILE A 8 18.08 -1.43 -4.25
C ILE A 8 17.76 -2.62 -5.17
N VAL A 9 17.52 -3.81 -4.61
CA VAL A 9 17.11 -4.98 -5.41
C VAL A 9 15.78 -4.72 -6.11
N GLU A 10 14.78 -4.18 -5.40
CA GLU A 10 13.49 -3.79 -5.98
C GLU A 10 13.64 -2.75 -7.11
N PHE A 11 14.50 -1.75 -6.89
CA PHE A 11 14.81 -0.74 -7.90
C PHE A 11 15.44 -1.35 -9.16
N MET A 12 16.38 -2.28 -9.00
CA MET A 12 17.02 -2.97 -10.13
C MET A 12 16.03 -3.87 -10.89
N ILE A 13 15.17 -4.59 -10.18
CA ILE A 13 14.10 -5.39 -10.80
C ILE A 13 13.19 -4.48 -11.64
N GLY A 14 12.81 -3.32 -11.11
CA GLY A 14 12.01 -2.34 -11.84
C GLY A 14 12.69 -1.89 -13.14
N ILE A 15 14.00 -1.59 -13.12
CA ILE A 15 14.77 -1.22 -14.33
C ILE A 15 14.79 -2.35 -15.34
N ILE A 16 14.99 -3.60 -14.89
CA ILE A 16 14.98 -4.77 -15.79
C ILE A 16 13.62 -4.90 -16.48
N LEU A 17 12.51 -4.73 -15.75
CA LEU A 17 11.17 -4.76 -16.33
C LEU A 17 10.97 -3.66 -17.38
N LEU A 18 11.42 -2.43 -17.09
CA LEU A 18 11.40 -1.33 -18.08
C LEU A 18 12.21 -1.66 -19.33
N GLY A 19 13.36 -2.33 -19.19
CA GLY A 19 14.13 -2.80 -20.33
C GLY A 19 13.37 -3.86 -21.14
N ILE A 20 12.82 -4.87 -20.46
CA ILE A 20 12.05 -5.96 -21.08
C ILE A 20 10.84 -5.44 -21.85
N SER A 21 10.13 -4.41 -21.35
CA SER A 21 8.93 -3.91 -22.03
C SER A 21 9.19 -3.44 -23.46
N PHE A 22 10.37 -2.90 -23.77
CA PHE A 22 10.72 -2.49 -25.14
C PHE A 22 10.91 -3.67 -26.11
N PHE A 23 11.21 -4.86 -25.60
CA PHE A 23 11.39 -6.07 -26.43
C PHE A 23 10.08 -6.85 -26.63
N VAL A 24 9.03 -6.53 -25.86
CA VAL A 24 7.72 -7.18 -26.00
C VAL A 24 6.95 -6.54 -27.14
N LYS A 25 6.69 -7.32 -28.20
CA LYS A 25 6.00 -6.85 -29.42
C LYS A 25 4.50 -6.58 -29.25
N ASN A 26 3.90 -7.11 -28.19
CA ASN A 26 2.47 -6.91 -27.93
C ASN A 26 2.29 -5.65 -27.07
N ASP A 27 1.62 -4.64 -27.61
CA ASP A 27 1.42 -3.34 -26.96
C ASP A 27 0.78 -3.45 -25.57
N TYR A 28 -0.17 -4.37 -25.39
CA TYR A 28 -0.83 -4.57 -24.09
C TYR A 28 0.17 -5.06 -23.04
N TYR A 29 0.91 -6.13 -23.34
CA TYR A 29 1.90 -6.70 -22.42
C TYR A 29 3.11 -5.80 -22.23
N SER A 30 3.54 -5.10 -23.28
CA SER A 30 4.59 -4.08 -23.20
C SER A 30 4.21 -2.97 -22.23
N THR A 31 3.01 -2.39 -22.38
CA THR A 31 2.49 -1.33 -21.50
C THR A 31 2.32 -1.81 -20.07
N MET A 32 1.81 -3.04 -19.87
CA MET A 32 1.66 -3.63 -18.54
C MET A 32 3.03 -3.79 -17.84
N ILE A 33 4.02 -4.38 -18.51
CA ILE A 33 5.36 -4.59 -17.93
C ILE A 33 6.06 -3.24 -17.69
N PHE A 34 5.89 -2.28 -18.61
CA PHE A 34 6.44 -0.94 -18.47
C PHE A 34 5.86 -0.22 -17.24
N SER A 35 4.54 -0.21 -17.08
CA SER A 35 3.89 0.41 -15.93
C SER A 35 4.28 -0.24 -14.59
N MET A 36 4.41 -1.57 -14.55
CA MET A 36 4.95 -2.27 -13.38
C MET A 36 6.39 -1.85 -13.06
N GLY A 37 7.24 -1.75 -14.09
CA GLY A 37 8.62 -1.27 -13.97
C GLY A 37 8.70 0.15 -13.42
N ILE A 38 7.85 1.07 -13.90
CA ILE A 38 7.74 2.43 -13.35
C ILE A 38 7.32 2.39 -11.89
N GLY A 39 6.28 1.62 -11.55
CA GLY A 39 5.76 1.54 -10.19
C GLY A 39 6.82 1.11 -9.17
N LEU A 40 7.57 0.04 -9.48
CA LEU A 40 8.64 -0.47 -8.62
C LEU A 40 9.83 0.49 -8.55
N THR A 41 10.29 1.02 -9.68
CA THR A 41 11.43 1.95 -9.69
C THR A 41 11.12 3.25 -8.95
N ALA A 42 9.99 3.89 -9.23
CA ALA A 42 9.60 5.13 -8.58
C ALA A 42 9.34 4.93 -7.08
N GLY A 43 8.66 3.84 -6.70
CA GLY A 43 8.41 3.49 -5.31
C GLY A 43 9.70 3.28 -4.51
N ALA A 44 10.61 2.45 -5.04
CA ALA A 44 11.90 2.19 -4.40
C ALA A 44 12.78 3.46 -4.35
N ALA A 45 12.83 4.26 -5.41
CA ALA A 45 13.58 5.50 -5.46
C ALA A 45 13.09 6.50 -4.40
N ALA A 46 11.77 6.70 -4.27
CA ALA A 46 11.20 7.58 -3.27
C ALA A 46 11.60 7.16 -1.84
N GLN A 47 11.60 5.85 -1.55
CA GLN A 47 12.04 5.34 -0.26
C GLN A 47 13.54 5.50 -0.03
N ILE A 48 14.37 5.23 -1.04
CA ILE A 48 15.83 5.44 -0.98
C ILE A 48 16.15 6.91 -0.71
N ILE A 49 15.53 7.84 -1.43
CA ILE A 49 15.68 9.28 -1.24
C ILE A 49 15.30 9.66 0.19
N ARG A 50 14.16 9.18 0.69
CA ARG A 50 13.72 9.42 2.07
C ARG A 50 14.75 8.93 3.08
N ILE A 51 15.32 7.74 2.90
CA ILE A 51 16.34 7.18 3.81
C ILE A 51 17.61 8.03 3.78
N ILE A 52 18.11 8.38 2.59
CA ILE A 52 19.31 9.21 2.43
C ILE A 52 19.11 10.58 3.08
N TYR A 53 17.94 11.19 2.87
CA TYR A 53 17.57 12.47 3.45
C TYR A 53 17.64 12.47 4.98
N TRP A 54 17.07 11.45 5.63
CA TRP A 54 17.06 11.36 7.10
C TRP A 54 18.36 10.84 7.71
N LYS A 55 19.21 10.15 6.93
CA LYS A 55 20.55 9.73 7.38
C LYS A 55 21.60 10.84 7.34
N ASN A 56 21.30 11.97 6.71
CA ASN A 56 22.25 13.08 6.61
C ASN A 56 22.58 13.60 8.03
N PRO A 57 23.87 13.65 8.43
CA PRO A 57 24.27 14.08 9.78
C PRO A 57 23.76 15.49 10.12
N LYS A 58 23.61 16.37 9.12
CA LYS A 58 23.04 17.73 9.31
C LYS A 58 21.59 17.75 9.81
N ARG A 59 20.91 16.60 9.81
CA ARG A 59 19.49 16.46 10.17
C ARG A 59 19.27 15.46 11.32
N GLN A 60 20.33 15.04 11.99
CA GLN A 60 20.24 14.10 13.11
C GLN A 60 19.36 14.65 14.23
N ASP A 61 19.54 15.90 14.62
CA ASP A 61 18.72 16.54 15.67
C ASP A 61 17.23 16.54 15.32
N ALA A 62 16.90 16.91 14.07
CA ALA A 62 15.51 16.89 13.58
C ALA A 62 14.95 15.45 13.49
N TYR A 63 15.79 14.47 13.17
CA TYR A 63 15.40 13.07 13.14
C TYR A 63 15.13 12.52 14.55
N GLU A 64 15.96 12.89 15.53
CA GLU A 64 15.79 12.49 16.93
C GLU A 64 14.55 13.12 17.56
N ALA A 65 14.32 14.42 17.33
CA ALA A 65 13.10 15.09 17.77
C ALA A 65 11.85 14.38 17.20
N LYS A 66 11.85 14.08 15.90
CA LYS A 66 10.77 13.31 15.25
C LYS A 66 10.62 11.92 15.87
N LYS A 67 11.72 11.24 16.19
CA LYS A 67 11.70 9.92 16.83
C LYS A 67 11.04 10.00 18.21
N GLN A 68 11.38 11.01 19.01
CA GLN A 68 10.75 11.26 20.31
C GLN A 68 9.26 11.56 20.16
N GLU A 69 8.87 12.45 19.26
CA GLU A 69 7.45 12.75 18.98
C GLU A 69 6.68 11.49 18.54
N THR A 70 7.26 10.67 17.65
CA THR A 70 6.61 9.42 17.23
C THR A 70 6.46 8.42 18.37
N HIS A 71 7.40 8.39 19.31
CA HIS A 71 7.32 7.54 20.50
C HIS A 71 6.19 8.00 21.43
N ILE A 72 6.13 9.31 21.73
CA ILE A 72 5.07 9.91 22.54
C ILE A 72 3.69 9.62 21.92
N ASN A 73 3.53 9.91 20.63
CA ASN A 73 2.29 9.67 19.89
C ASN A 73 1.92 8.18 19.78
N ARG A 74 2.88 7.25 19.94
CA ARG A 74 2.61 5.81 19.91
C ARG A 74 2.03 5.32 21.23
N ILE A 75 2.47 5.89 22.35
CA ILE A 75 2.07 5.49 23.70
C ILE A 75 0.82 6.24 24.15
N ASP A 76 0.59 7.46 23.64
CA ASP A 76 -0.62 8.24 23.92
C ASP A 76 -1.91 7.45 23.63
N GLU A 77 -2.65 7.14 24.69
CA GLU A 77 -3.89 6.37 24.66
C GLU A 77 -4.96 7.03 23.79
N ARG A 78 -5.06 8.37 23.81
CA ARG A 78 -6.02 9.10 22.97
C ARG A 78 -5.70 8.89 21.50
N LYS A 79 -4.42 8.93 21.13
CA LYS A 79 -3.98 8.71 19.75
C LYS A 79 -4.17 7.25 19.31
N GLN A 80 -3.98 6.29 20.22
CA GLN A 80 -4.29 4.88 19.96
C GLN A 80 -5.79 4.67 19.69
N TYR A 81 -6.64 5.22 20.56
CA TYR A 81 -8.10 5.14 20.38
C TYR A 81 -8.56 5.79 19.07
N LEU A 82 -8.06 6.99 18.75
CA LEU A 82 -8.36 7.66 17.49
C LEU A 82 -7.95 6.81 16.27
N ARG A 83 -6.82 6.11 16.34
CA ARG A 83 -6.36 5.23 15.24
C ARG A 83 -7.25 3.99 15.09
N MET A 84 -7.67 3.38 16.19
CA MET A 84 -8.61 2.26 16.17
C MET A 84 -9.96 2.69 15.58
N LYS A 85 -10.50 3.84 16.03
CA LYS A 85 -11.76 4.38 15.52
C LYS A 85 -11.65 4.77 14.04
N ALA A 86 -10.55 5.40 13.63
CA ALA A 86 -10.30 5.72 12.23
C ALA A 86 -10.26 4.45 11.36
N GLY A 87 -9.58 3.38 11.81
CA GLY A 87 -9.55 2.10 11.10
C GLY A 87 -10.94 1.51 10.91
N HIS A 88 -11.78 1.54 11.94
CA HIS A 88 -13.18 1.09 11.85
C HIS A 88 -14.01 1.94 10.87
N ILE A 89 -13.89 3.28 10.94
CA ILE A 89 -14.58 4.19 10.02
C ILE A 89 -14.13 3.94 8.57
N THR A 90 -12.82 3.81 8.32
CA THR A 90 -12.28 3.52 6.99
C THR A 90 -12.78 2.18 6.46
N TYR A 91 -12.86 1.14 7.30
CA TYR A 91 -13.41 -0.15 6.92
C TYR A 91 -14.88 -0.04 6.48
N GLN A 92 -15.70 0.71 7.22
CA GLN A 92 -17.09 0.97 6.84
C GLN A 92 -17.18 1.72 5.50
N ILE A 93 -16.44 2.83 5.36
CA ILE A 93 -16.40 3.61 4.12
C ILE A 93 -15.99 2.74 2.93
N MET A 94 -14.91 1.95 3.06
CA MET A 94 -14.42 1.09 1.99
C MET A 94 -15.44 0.02 1.60
N THR A 95 -16.13 -0.56 2.58
CA THR A 95 -17.23 -1.51 2.34
C THR A 95 -18.32 -0.88 1.46
N PHE A 96 -18.78 0.32 1.82
CA PHE A 96 -19.78 1.02 1.01
C PHE A 96 -19.26 1.38 -0.39
N LEU A 97 -18.01 1.82 -0.50
CA LEU A 97 -17.40 2.17 -1.80
C LEU A 97 -17.30 0.95 -2.73
N LEU A 98 -16.85 -0.21 -2.23
CA LEU A 98 -16.75 -1.43 -3.03
C LEU A 98 -18.11 -1.88 -3.55
N LEU A 99 -19.15 -1.85 -2.69
CA LEU A 99 -20.51 -2.22 -3.09
C LEU A 99 -21.11 -1.22 -4.09
N LEU A 100 -20.93 0.09 -3.86
CA LEU A 100 -21.39 1.14 -4.75
C LEU A 100 -20.71 1.02 -6.13
N LEU A 101 -19.40 0.74 -6.14
CA LEU A 101 -18.64 0.61 -7.37
C LEU A 101 -19.02 -0.66 -8.15
N ALA A 102 -19.25 -1.79 -7.47
CA ALA A 102 -19.80 -2.99 -8.09
C ALA A 102 -21.21 -2.73 -8.69
N PHE A 103 -22.05 -1.99 -7.97
CA PHE A 103 -23.37 -1.58 -8.45
C PHE A 103 -23.28 -0.67 -9.69
N MET A 104 -22.43 0.36 -9.66
CA MET A 104 -22.20 1.24 -10.80
C MET A 104 -21.71 0.46 -12.02
N MET A 105 -20.76 -0.46 -11.85
CA MET A 105 -20.28 -1.32 -12.95
C MET A 105 -21.40 -2.18 -13.53
N SER A 106 -22.29 -2.71 -12.69
CA SER A 106 -23.48 -3.43 -13.15
C SER A 106 -24.42 -2.53 -13.95
N LEU A 107 -24.64 -1.27 -13.54
CA LEU A 107 -25.46 -0.31 -14.28
C LEU A 107 -24.87 0.01 -15.66
N PHE A 108 -23.55 0.16 -15.74
CA PHE A 108 -22.83 0.42 -17.00
C PHE A 108 -22.63 -0.84 -17.87
N ARG A 109 -23.21 -1.99 -17.48
CA ARG A 109 -23.07 -3.28 -18.18
C ARG A 109 -21.60 -3.67 -18.39
N ALA A 110 -20.76 -3.40 -17.40
CA ALA A 110 -19.39 -3.90 -17.39
C ALA A 110 -19.37 -5.43 -17.44
N GLU A 111 -18.26 -6.00 -17.93
CA GLU A 111 -18.11 -7.45 -18.04
C GLU A 111 -18.27 -8.12 -16.67
N ALA A 112 -19.04 -9.22 -16.64
CA ALA A 112 -19.44 -9.86 -15.39
C ALA A 112 -18.24 -10.29 -14.52
N TRP A 113 -17.14 -10.72 -15.14
CA TRP A 113 -15.94 -11.13 -14.40
C TRP A 113 -15.27 -9.95 -13.67
N ILE A 114 -15.34 -8.72 -14.21
CA ILE A 114 -14.82 -7.51 -13.55
C ILE A 114 -15.65 -7.22 -12.29
N ILE A 115 -16.97 -7.28 -12.41
CA ILE A 115 -17.90 -7.07 -11.29
C ILE A 115 -17.65 -8.12 -10.19
N VAL A 116 -17.49 -9.39 -10.57
CA VAL A 116 -17.19 -10.49 -9.66
C VAL A 116 -15.85 -10.27 -8.95
N MET A 117 -14.82 -9.79 -9.66
CA MET A 117 -13.52 -9.50 -9.04
C MET A 117 -13.61 -8.44 -7.93
N ILE A 118 -14.40 -7.39 -8.14
CA ILE A 118 -14.61 -6.35 -7.12
C ILE A 118 -15.46 -6.86 -5.95
N PHE A 119 -16.47 -7.69 -6.24
CA PHE A 119 -17.23 -8.35 -5.21
C PHE A 119 -16.38 -9.30 -4.36
N LEU A 120 -15.44 -10.03 -4.99
CA LEU A 120 -14.47 -10.87 -4.28
C LEU A 120 -13.54 -10.06 -3.37
N LEU A 121 -13.10 -8.86 -3.79
CA LEU A 121 -12.34 -7.96 -2.92
C LEU A 121 -13.14 -7.53 -1.68
N PHE A 122 -14.43 -7.27 -1.85
CA PHE A 122 -15.33 -7.00 -0.72
C PHE A 122 -15.43 -8.20 0.25
N VAL A 123 -15.65 -9.41 -0.28
CA VAL A 123 -15.70 -10.64 0.54
C VAL A 123 -14.37 -10.87 1.27
N PHE A 124 -13.26 -10.69 0.57
CA PHE A 124 -11.92 -10.81 1.15
C PHE A 124 -11.71 -9.81 2.29
N GLN A 125 -12.05 -8.54 2.09
CA GLN A 125 -11.99 -7.51 3.13
C GLN A 125 -12.81 -7.90 4.36
N TRP A 126 -14.03 -8.41 4.16
CA TRP A 126 -14.89 -8.88 5.25
C TRP A 126 -14.28 -10.05 6.01
N LEU A 127 -13.76 -11.06 5.30
CA LEU A 127 -13.10 -12.21 5.91
C LEU A 127 -11.87 -11.82 6.73
N VAL A 128 -11.00 -10.96 6.18
CA VAL A 128 -9.81 -10.48 6.89
C VAL A 128 -10.20 -9.70 8.13
N GLY A 129 -11.21 -8.81 8.04
CA GLY A 129 -11.73 -8.08 9.19
C GLY A 129 -12.25 -9.01 10.29
N PHE A 130 -13.00 -10.04 9.91
CA PHE A 130 -13.52 -11.05 10.83
C PHE A 130 -12.42 -11.89 11.50
N ILE A 131 -11.43 -12.36 10.73
CA ILE A 131 -10.30 -13.11 11.25
C ILE A 131 -9.46 -12.24 12.20
N ALA A 132 -9.18 -10.99 11.81
CA ALA A 132 -8.43 -10.06 12.64
C ALA A 132 -9.14 -9.81 13.97
N TYR A 133 -10.47 -9.62 13.95
CA TYR A 133 -11.27 -9.49 15.16
C TYR A 133 -11.13 -10.71 16.07
N ARG A 134 -11.30 -11.93 15.54
CA ARG A 134 -11.16 -13.16 16.34
C ARG A 134 -9.76 -13.36 16.92
N ILE A 135 -8.71 -12.97 16.19
CA ILE A 135 -7.34 -13.04 16.71
C ILE A 135 -7.15 -12.05 17.86
N LEU A 136 -7.69 -10.84 17.72
CA LEU A 136 -7.60 -9.80 18.74
C LEU A 136 -8.42 -10.18 19.99
N GLU A 137 -9.62 -10.72 19.81
CA GLU A 137 -10.49 -11.22 20.88
C GLU A 137 -9.82 -12.34 21.69
N LYS A 138 -9.04 -13.23 21.05
CA LYS A 138 -8.31 -14.29 21.76
C LYS A 138 -7.05 -13.82 22.48
N LYS A 139 -6.50 -12.66 22.09
CA LYS A 139 -5.23 -12.14 22.61
C LYS A 139 -5.43 -11.16 23.77
N MET A 140 -6.58 -10.52 23.84
CA MET A 140 -6.98 -9.60 24.91
C MET A 140 -7.83 -10.35 25.94
#